data_AF-A0A3D5GIW1-F1
#
_entry.id   AF-A0A3D5GIW1-F1
#
_cell.length_a   1.000
_cell.length_b   1.000
_cell.length_c   1.000
_cell.angle_alpha   90.00
_cell.angle_beta   90.00
_cell.angle_gamma   90.00
#
_symmetry.space_group_name_H-M   'P 1'
#
loop_
_entity.id
_entity.type
_entity.pdbx_description
1 polymer ?
#
loop_
_entity_poly.entity_id
_entity_poly.type
_entity_poly.pdbx_seq_one_letter_code
_entity_poly.pdbx_strand_id
1 'polypeptide(L)'
;PAFETIWLAVLNHPNFSQADLSKLRLIHLLGVPERLAQMQAVLPHAIQVSSYGATECSSFLSMGKVNESLEIRTTTGGHPIPGIHARVVAPGSTQDLPNGELGEIIYRG
;
A
#
# COMPACT_ATOMS: atom_id res chain seq x y z
N PRO A 1 1.85 1.61 -9.10
CA PRO A 1 0.50 1.22 -8.68
C PRO A 1 -0.07 0.10 -9.55
N ALA A 2 0.03 -1.11 -9.02
CA ALA A 2 -0.78 -2.23 -9.40
C ALA A 2 -2.18 -1.99 -8.83
N PHE A 3 -3.20 -1.98 -9.69
CA PHE A 3 -4.59 -2.00 -9.26
C PHE A 3 -5.10 -3.42 -9.41
N GLU A 4 -5.85 -3.91 -8.42
CA GLU A 4 -6.34 -5.28 -8.35
C GLU A 4 -6.99 -5.73 -9.66
N THR A 5 -7.89 -4.91 -10.23
CA THR A 5 -8.63 -5.24 -11.46
C THR A 5 -7.74 -5.45 -12.68
N ILE A 6 -6.60 -4.78 -12.75
CA ILE A 6 -5.63 -4.93 -13.85
C ILE A 6 -4.78 -6.18 -13.61
N TRP A 7 -4.33 -6.38 -12.37
CA TRP A 7 -3.37 -7.42 -12.05
C TRP A 7 -3.98 -8.81 -11.92
N LEU A 8 -5.25 -8.92 -11.52
CA LEU A 8 -5.94 -10.20 -11.48
C LEU A 8 -5.98 -10.88 -12.86
N ALA A 9 -6.19 -10.11 -13.93
CA ALA A 9 -6.18 -10.65 -15.29
C ALA A 9 -4.80 -11.19 -15.68
N VAL A 10 -3.72 -10.51 -15.28
CA VAL A 10 -2.34 -10.95 -15.51
C VAL A 10 -2.04 -12.24 -14.75
N LEU A 11 -2.38 -12.28 -13.45
CA LEU A 11 -2.14 -13.44 -12.60
C LEU A 11 -2.92 -14.68 -13.05
N ASN A 12 -4.14 -14.49 -13.55
CA ASN A 12 -5.02 -15.57 -14.00
C ASN A 12 -4.80 -15.94 -15.47
N HIS A 13 -3.83 -15.32 -16.16
CA HIS A 13 -3.57 -15.62 -17.56
C HIS A 13 -3.04 -17.06 -17.70
N PRO A 14 -3.56 -17.88 -18.64
CA PRO A 14 -3.16 -19.28 -18.79
C PRO A 14 -1.65 -19.49 -18.97
N ASN A 15 -0.98 -18.53 -19.60
CA ASN A 15 0.47 -18.57 -19.84
C ASN A 15 1.28 -17.81 -18.78
N PHE A 16 0.69 -17.41 -17.64
CA PHE A 16 1.40 -16.65 -16.61
C PHE A 16 2.68 -17.37 -16.13
N SER A 17 2.60 -18.70 -15.98
CA SER A 17 3.74 -19.55 -15.59
C SER A 17 4.90 -19.55 -16.60
N GLN A 18 4.68 -19.10 -17.84
CA GLN A 18 5.71 -18.99 -18.88
C GLN A 18 6.39 -17.62 -18.91
N ALA A 19 5.85 -16.62 -18.18
CA ALA A 19 6.40 -15.28 -18.18
C ALA A 19 7.69 -15.21 -17.34
N ASP A 20 8.76 -14.67 -17.93
CA ASP A 20 9.97 -14.34 -17.16
C ASP A 20 9.75 -13.03 -16.38
N LEU A 21 9.47 -13.18 -15.10
CA LEU A 21 9.31 -12.06 -14.16
C LEU A 21 10.51 -11.93 -13.21
N SER A 22 11.67 -12.53 -13.54
CA SER A 22 12.87 -12.51 -12.70
C SER A 22 13.43 -11.12 -12.41
N LYS A 23 13.11 -10.13 -13.26
CA LYS A 23 13.50 -8.73 -13.09
C LYS A 23 12.51 -7.91 -12.27
N LEU A 24 11.32 -8.43 -12.00
CA LEU A 24 10.32 -7.76 -11.17
C LEU A 24 10.74 -7.84 -9.70
N ARG A 25 11.09 -6.70 -9.11
CA ARG A 25 11.62 -6.61 -7.75
C ARG A 25 10.64 -6.05 -6.73
N LEU A 26 9.79 -5.12 -7.17
CA LEU A 26 8.90 -4.35 -6.32
C LEU A 26 7.55 -4.22 -6.99
N ILE A 27 6.49 -4.41 -6.22
CA ILE A 27 5.11 -4.20 -6.65
C ILE A 27 4.49 -3.20 -5.69
N HIS A 28 4.22 -2.01 -6.20
CA HIS A 28 3.47 -1.01 -5.44
C HIS A 28 1.98 -1.29 -5.65
N LEU A 29 1.26 -1.79 -4.63
CA LEU A 29 -0.09 -2.35 -4.77
C LEU A 29 -1.01 -1.81 -3.66
N LEU A 30 -2.26 -1.53 -4.01
CA LEU A 30 -3.32 -1.15 -3.07
C LEU A 30 -4.51 -2.10 -3.29
N GLY A 31 -5.11 -2.57 -2.19
CA GLY A 31 -6.21 -3.54 -2.24
C GLY A 31 -6.53 -4.09 -0.86
N VAL A 32 -7.45 -5.05 -0.80
CA VAL A 32 -7.81 -5.74 0.45
C VAL A 32 -6.72 -6.75 0.87
N PRO A 33 -6.47 -6.95 2.18
CA PRO A 33 -5.35 -7.75 2.67
C PRO A 33 -5.25 -9.15 2.07
N GLU A 34 -6.38 -9.84 1.87
CA GLU A 34 -6.44 -11.20 1.33
C GLU A 34 -5.89 -11.26 -0.10
N ARG A 35 -6.17 -10.23 -0.91
CA ARG A 35 -5.74 -10.14 -2.31
C ARG A 35 -4.27 -9.78 -2.42
N LEU A 36 -3.80 -8.88 -1.56
CA LEU A 36 -2.39 -8.53 -1.45
C LEU A 36 -1.57 -9.77 -1.05
N ALA A 37 -2.04 -10.55 -0.07
CA ALA A 37 -1.40 -11.79 0.34
C ALA A 37 -1.36 -12.83 -0.78
N GLN A 38 -2.47 -13.02 -1.51
CA GLN A 38 -2.53 -13.91 -2.69
C GLN A 38 -1.50 -13.50 -3.75
N MET A 39 -1.43 -12.20 -4.08
CA MET A 39 -0.45 -11.68 -5.02
C MET A 39 1.00 -11.93 -4.57
N GLN A 40 1.29 -11.78 -3.27
CA GLN A 40 2.64 -11.99 -2.75
C GLN A 40 3.05 -13.46 -2.86
N ALA A 41 2.10 -14.38 -2.66
CA ALA A 41 2.34 -15.81 -2.80
C ALA A 41 2.67 -16.23 -4.24
N VAL A 42 2.06 -15.57 -5.25
CA VAL A 42 2.34 -15.84 -6.66
C VAL A 42 3.67 -15.25 -7.13
N LEU A 43 4.07 -14.11 -6.56
CA LEU A 43 5.32 -13.41 -6.89
C LEU A 43 6.19 -13.20 -5.64
N PRO A 44 6.71 -14.28 -5.02
CA PRO A 44 7.39 -14.21 -3.73
C PRO A 44 8.70 -13.40 -3.76
N HIS A 45 9.35 -13.30 -4.93
CA HIS A 45 10.57 -12.51 -5.12
C HIS A 45 10.32 -11.02 -5.32
N ALA A 46 9.10 -10.63 -5.68
CA ALA A 46 8.73 -9.25 -5.89
C ALA A 46 8.07 -8.69 -4.63
N ILE A 47 8.78 -7.81 -3.93
CA ILE A 47 8.33 -7.28 -2.63
C ILE A 47 7.17 -6.31 -2.86
N GLN A 48 6.03 -6.55 -2.22
CA GLN A 48 4.95 -5.58 -2.20
C GLN A 48 5.26 -4.40 -1.30
N VAL A 49 4.90 -3.19 -1.74
CA VAL A 49 4.95 -1.96 -0.93
C VAL A 49 3.58 -1.31 -0.94
N SER A 50 3.03 -1.05 0.24
CA SER A 50 1.78 -0.31 0.40
C SER A 50 2.01 1.20 0.36
N SER A 51 0.95 1.95 0.09
CA SER A 51 0.96 3.41 0.21
C SER A 51 -0.45 3.91 0.50
N TYR A 52 -0.53 5.13 1.00
CA TYR A 52 -1.75 5.92 0.95
C TYR A 52 -1.45 7.29 0.32
N GLY A 53 -2.41 7.81 -0.42
CA GLY A 53 -2.29 9.08 -1.12
C GLY A 53 -3.62 9.49 -1.74
N ALA A 54 -3.69 10.77 -2.12
CA ALA A 54 -4.82 11.36 -2.81
C ALA A 54 -4.30 12.38 -3.82
N THR A 55 -5.14 12.77 -4.76
CA THR A 55 -4.83 13.81 -5.75
C THR A 55 -4.40 15.13 -5.11
N GLU A 56 -5.04 15.48 -3.99
CA GLU A 56 -4.80 16.66 -3.16
C GLU A 56 -3.44 16.61 -2.45
N CYS A 57 -2.87 15.40 -2.27
CA CYS A 57 -1.51 15.20 -1.77
C CYS A 57 -0.45 15.23 -2.88
N SER A 58 -0.81 15.54 -4.13
CA SER A 58 0.03 15.48 -5.34
C SER A 58 0.58 14.09 -5.73
N SER A 59 0.66 13.12 -4.81
CA SER A 59 1.01 11.73 -5.07
C SER A 59 0.75 10.87 -3.81
N PHE A 60 1.80 10.48 -3.10
CA PHE A 60 1.76 9.68 -1.89
C PHE A 60 1.88 10.55 -0.65
N LEU A 61 1.00 10.30 0.32
CA LEU A 61 1.13 10.82 1.68
C LEU A 61 2.04 9.91 2.50
N SER A 62 1.86 8.59 2.37
CA SER A 62 2.62 7.58 3.10
C SER A 62 3.03 6.40 2.23
N MET A 63 4.12 5.74 2.61
CA MET A 63 4.66 4.56 1.92
C MET A 63 5.23 3.54 2.90
N GLY A 64 4.97 2.27 2.65
CA GLY A 64 5.53 1.15 3.39
C GLY A 64 7.02 0.94 3.10
N LYS A 65 7.69 0.15 3.92
CA LYS A 65 9.11 -0.20 3.75
C LYS A 65 9.24 -1.62 3.22
N VAL A 66 10.28 -1.85 2.42
CA VAL A 66 10.53 -3.16 1.79
C VAL A 66 10.89 -4.27 2.77
N ASN A 67 11.35 -3.92 3.96
CA ASN A 67 11.77 -4.85 5.01
C ASN A 67 10.68 -5.14 6.05
N GLU A 68 9.47 -4.60 5.86
CA GLU A 68 8.34 -4.88 6.75
C GLU A 68 7.76 -6.28 6.52
N SER A 69 7.14 -6.84 7.56
CA SER A 69 6.46 -8.13 7.47
C SER A 69 5.37 -8.10 6.41
N LEU A 70 4.99 -9.26 5.87
CA LEU A 70 3.87 -9.33 4.92
C LEU A 70 2.60 -8.72 5.53
N GLU A 71 2.30 -9.04 6.79
CA GLU A 71 1.16 -8.50 7.53
C GLU A 71 1.12 -6.97 7.52
N ILE A 72 2.23 -6.30 7.87
CA ILE A 72 2.29 -4.83 7.85
C ILE A 72 2.09 -4.30 6.43
N ARG A 73 2.73 -4.94 5.44
CA ARG A 73 2.67 -4.51 4.02
C ARG A 73 1.28 -4.71 3.41
N THR A 74 0.44 -5.61 3.94
CA THR A 74 -0.92 -5.85 3.44
C THR A 74 -2.03 -5.18 4.25
N THR A 75 -1.76 -4.72 5.47
CA THR A 75 -2.80 -4.17 6.37
C THR A 75 -2.62 -2.68 6.68
N THR A 76 -1.50 -2.06 6.28
CA THR A 76 -1.21 -0.66 6.58
C THR A 76 -0.90 0.16 5.32
N GLY A 77 -1.15 1.47 5.37
CA GLY A 77 -0.76 2.42 4.32
C GLY A 77 0.70 2.89 4.38
N GLY A 78 1.50 2.34 5.30
CA GLY A 78 2.89 2.72 5.53
C GLY A 78 3.07 3.98 6.38
N HIS A 79 4.22 4.63 6.23
CA HIS A 79 4.64 5.79 7.05
C HIS A 79 4.62 7.07 6.22
N PRO A 80 4.32 8.25 6.81
CA PRO A 80 4.45 9.52 6.11
C PRO A 80 5.80 9.64 5.40
N ILE A 81 5.78 10.03 4.13
CA ILE A 81 7.02 10.19 3.35
C ILE A 81 7.80 11.43 3.83
N PRO A 82 9.10 11.55 3.52
CA PRO A 82 9.89 12.72 3.92
C PRO A 82 9.24 14.05 3.52
N GLY A 83 9.12 14.98 4.47
CA GLY A 83 8.48 16.29 4.28
C GLY A 83 6.99 16.32 4.64
N ILE A 84 6.32 15.17 4.71
CA ILE A 84 4.91 15.09 5.11
C ILE A 84 4.78 14.89 6.62
N HIS A 85 3.94 15.71 7.23
CA HIS A 85 3.45 15.51 8.59
C HIS A 85 1.97 15.13 8.55
N ALA A 86 1.62 14.00 9.16
CA ALA A 86 0.24 13.53 9.25
C ALA A 86 -0.19 13.33 10.71
N ARG A 87 -1.47 13.55 10.99
CA ARG A 87 -2.12 13.35 12.28
C ARG A 87 -3.48 12.69 12.08
N VAL A 88 -3.98 12.03 13.13
CA VAL A 88 -5.34 11.49 13.20
C VAL A 88 -6.13 12.31 14.21
N VAL A 89 -7.21 12.96 13.77
CA VAL A 89 -8.03 13.85 14.60
C VAL A 89 -9.48 13.38 14.67
N ALA A 90 -10.22 13.84 15.69
CA ALA A 90 -11.65 13.61 15.76
C ALA A 90 -12.35 14.33 14.58
N PRO A 91 -13.24 13.66 13.82
CA PRO A 91 -13.84 14.22 12.61
C PRO A 91 -14.49 15.59 12.84
N GLY A 92 -14.19 16.55 11.97
CA GLY A 92 -14.72 17.92 12.09
C GLY A 92 -14.10 18.75 13.22
N SER A 93 -12.97 18.31 13.79
CA SER A 93 -12.22 19.04 14.82
C SER A 93 -10.71 19.05 14.54
N THR A 94 -9.94 19.72 15.39
CA THR A 94 -8.47 19.70 15.39
C THR A 94 -7.87 18.90 16.55
N GLN A 95 -8.71 18.18 17.30
CA GLN A 95 -8.29 17.42 18.47
C GLN A 95 -7.65 16.09 18.04
N ASP A 96 -6.41 15.85 18.46
CA ASP A 96 -5.72 14.58 18.22
C ASP A 96 -6.38 13.42 18.96
N LEU A 97 -6.45 12.28 18.25
CA LEU A 97 -6.86 11.02 18.84
C LEU A 97 -5.64 10.18 19.28
N PRO A 98 -5.79 9.34 20.32
CA PRO A 98 -4.78 8.36 20.70
C PRO A 98 -4.43 7.37 19.60
N ASN A 99 -3.26 6.74 19.71
CA ASN A 99 -2.86 5.66 18.81
C ASN A 99 -3.87 4.50 18.86
N GLY A 100 -4.28 4.01 17.70
CA GLY A 100 -5.23 2.91 17.55
C GLY A 100 -6.69 3.34 17.38
N GLU A 101 -7.00 4.61 17.59
CA GLU A 101 -8.35 5.15 17.38
C GLU A 101 -8.59 5.50 15.89
N LEU A 102 -9.81 5.25 15.42
CA LEU A 102 -10.24 5.62 14.08
C LEU A 102 -10.64 7.10 14.03
N GLY A 103 -10.05 7.86 13.12
CA GLY A 103 -10.36 9.28 12.93
C GLY A 103 -10.05 9.80 11.54
N GLU A 104 -10.12 11.12 11.39
CA GLU A 104 -9.83 11.84 10.16
C GLU A 104 -8.31 12.06 10.02
N ILE A 105 -7.76 11.71 8.84
CA ILE A 105 -6.35 11.98 8.53
C ILE A 105 -6.22 13.42 8.04
N ILE A 106 -5.47 14.22 8.78
CA ILE A 106 -5.04 15.55 8.33
C ILE A 106 -3.54 15.54 8.07
N TYR A 107 -3.10 16.30 7.07
CA TYR A 107 -1.69 16.33 6.68
C TYR A 107 -1.25 17.73 6.22
N ARG A 108 0.07 17.95 6.30
CA ARG A 108 0.76 19.11 5.72
C ARG A 108 2.10 18.68 5.15
N GLY A 109 2.53 19.33 4.08
CA GLY A 109 3.77 19.06 3.35
C GLY A 109 4.29 20.31 2.66
#